data_AF-X1P7E5-F1
#
_entry.id   AF-X1P7E5-F1
#
_cell.length_a   1.000
_cell.length_b   1.000
_cell.length_c   1.000
_cell.angle_alpha   90.00
_cell.angle_beta   90.00
_cell.angle_gamma   90.00
#
_symmetry.space_group_name_H-M   'P 1'
#
loop_
_entity.id
_entity.type
_entity.pdbx_description
1 polymer ?
#
loop_
_entity_poly.entity_id
_entity_poly.type
_entity_poly.pdbx_seq_one_letter_code
_entity_poly.pdbx_strand_id
1 'polypeptide(L)'
;YVNDAGSQIDAFYRSLYARYQQCLSVDAEMPSDGYLGSYMIDLAEEIIAEQGDRFLSLPPEEALSQLGHIGLVKLIELIKSDLERLGVSFDVWFSEQSLFDNGQYDRAMSLLREGGYIGEKEDATWFVSTALGEDKDNVVVRSDGSPTYFASDIAYHYNKFLERNFDKVINIWGADHQGHISRMKAVVAALGIAPERLEVIISQMVTLRRGDELVRISKRSGDIITLREV
;
A
#
# COMPACT_ATOMS: atom_id res chain seq x y z
N TYR A 1 4.03 5.03 4.99
CA TYR A 1 2.68 4.73 4.51
C TYR A 1 2.61 3.23 4.41
N VAL A 2 1.71 2.62 5.16
CA VAL A 2 1.48 1.19 5.21
C VAL A 2 0.17 0.97 4.46
N ASN A 3 0.22 0.22 3.36
CA ASN A 3 -0.96 -0.17 2.60
C ASN A 3 -1.59 -1.37 3.31
N ASP A 4 -2.36 -1.08 4.36
CA ASP A 4 -3.02 -2.05 5.23
C ASP A 4 -4.53 -2.18 4.95
N ALA A 5 -4.97 -1.78 3.75
CA ALA A 5 -6.36 -1.85 3.32
C ALA A 5 -6.50 -2.40 1.90
N GLY A 6 -7.62 -3.05 1.63
CA GLY A 6 -7.98 -3.54 0.29
C GLY A 6 -7.36 -4.89 -0.09
N SER A 7 -7.49 -5.24 -1.37
CA SER A 7 -7.31 -6.62 -1.84
C SER A 7 -5.90 -7.19 -1.68
N GLN A 8 -4.87 -6.35 -1.63
CA GLN A 8 -3.49 -6.82 -1.39
C GLN A 8 -3.31 -7.35 0.03
N ILE A 9 -3.97 -6.73 1.01
CA ILE A 9 -3.93 -7.20 2.40
C ILE A 9 -4.78 -8.46 2.57
N ASP A 10 -5.93 -8.53 1.90
CA ASP A 10 -6.78 -9.72 1.92
C ASP A 10 -6.05 -10.94 1.31
N ALA A 11 -5.30 -10.73 0.23
CA ALA A 11 -4.43 -11.75 -0.34
C ALA A 11 -3.32 -12.18 0.63
N PHE A 12 -2.76 -11.23 1.39
CA PHE A 12 -1.75 -11.52 2.42
C PHE A 12 -2.34 -12.37 3.54
N TYR A 13 -3.49 -12.01 4.10
CA TYR A 13 -4.16 -12.77 5.18
C TYR A 13 -4.51 -14.19 4.74
N ARG A 14 -5.09 -14.34 3.55
CA ARG A 14 -5.40 -15.67 2.99
C ARG A 14 -4.15 -16.51 2.77
N SER A 15 -3.07 -15.89 2.30
CA SER A 15 -1.80 -16.59 2.08
C SER A 15 -1.16 -17.04 3.39
N LEU A 16 -1.18 -16.18 4.41
CA LEU A 16 -0.62 -16.49 5.72
C LEU A 16 -1.41 -17.61 6.39
N TYR A 17 -2.74 -17.58 6.32
CA TYR A 17 -3.57 -18.63 6.89
C TYR A 17 -3.36 -19.98 6.20
N ALA A 18 -3.25 -20.00 4.87
CA ALA A 18 -2.92 -21.22 4.14
C ALA A 18 -1.55 -21.78 4.55
N ARG A 19 -0.52 -20.93 4.69
CA ARG A 19 0.81 -21.37 5.18
C ARG A 19 0.76 -21.86 6.63
N TYR A 20 0.04 -21.18 7.50
CA TYR A 20 -0.17 -21.60 8.89
C TYR A 20 -0.83 -22.98 8.98
N GLN A 21 -1.85 -23.25 8.17
CA GLN A 21 -2.47 -24.57 8.07
C GLN A 21 -1.47 -25.63 7.58
N GLN A 22 -0.73 -25.34 6.51
CA GLN A 22 0.29 -26.25 5.97
C GLN A 22 1.39 -26.58 6.99
N CYS A 23 1.91 -25.60 7.73
CA CYS A 23 2.90 -25.79 8.79
C CYS A 23 2.39 -26.69 9.92
N LEU A 24 1.08 -26.72 10.16
CA LEU A 24 0.40 -27.61 11.12
C LEU A 24 -0.05 -28.93 10.48
N SER A 25 0.47 -29.27 9.30
CA SER A 25 0.13 -30.49 8.55
C SER A 25 -1.35 -30.61 8.16
N VAL A 26 -2.05 -29.47 8.04
CA VAL A 26 -3.40 -29.39 7.48
C VAL A 26 -3.28 -29.08 5.99
N ASP A 27 -3.97 -29.87 5.16
CA ASP A 27 -4.02 -29.63 3.72
C ASP A 27 -4.78 -28.33 3.43
N ALA A 28 -4.12 -27.40 2.73
CA ALA A 28 -4.66 -26.09 2.40
C ALA A 28 -4.07 -25.61 1.07
N GLU A 29 -4.93 -25.16 0.16
CA GLU A 29 -4.51 -24.62 -1.13
C GLU A 29 -4.06 -23.16 -0.99
N MET A 30 -2.97 -22.80 -1.67
CA MET A 30 -2.53 -21.41 -1.74
C MET A 30 -3.46 -20.60 -2.66
N PRO A 31 -3.83 -19.36 -2.29
CA PRO A 31 -4.57 -18.47 -3.18
C PRO A 31 -3.81 -18.21 -4.48
N SER A 32 -4.51 -18.14 -5.60
CA SER A 32 -3.92 -17.88 -6.92
C SER A 32 -3.28 -16.49 -7.04
N ASP A 33 -3.78 -15.54 -6.25
CA ASP A 33 -3.26 -14.18 -6.07
C ASP A 33 -2.39 -14.04 -4.81
N GLY A 34 -2.03 -15.17 -4.19
CA GLY A 34 -1.35 -15.20 -2.90
C GLY A 34 0.14 -14.89 -2.95
N TYR A 35 0.68 -14.58 -1.78
CA TYR A 35 2.10 -14.38 -1.56
C TYR A 35 2.77 -15.75 -1.31
N LEU A 36 3.75 -16.08 -2.16
CA LEU A 36 4.38 -17.40 -2.18
C LEU A 36 5.80 -17.44 -1.59
N GLY A 37 6.36 -16.29 -1.23
CA GLY A 37 7.73 -16.19 -0.72
C GLY A 37 7.94 -16.97 0.58
N SER A 38 9.19 -17.42 0.81
CA SER A 38 9.57 -18.20 2.00
C SER A 38 9.26 -17.47 3.31
N TYR A 39 9.34 -16.15 3.31
CA TYR A 39 9.00 -15.32 4.48
C TYR A 39 7.57 -15.55 5.01
N MET A 40 6.63 -16.02 4.18
CA MET A 40 5.28 -16.37 4.62
C MET A 40 5.26 -17.65 5.46
N ILE A 41 6.18 -18.58 5.18
CA ILE A 41 6.37 -19.80 5.97
C ILE A 41 7.04 -19.41 7.29
N ASP A 42 8.12 -18.64 7.24
CA ASP A 42 8.84 -18.17 8.44
C ASP A 42 7.88 -17.44 9.40
N LEU A 43 7.02 -16.56 8.86
CA LEU A 43 6.01 -15.83 9.62
C LEU A 43 4.95 -16.75 10.23
N ALA A 44 4.51 -17.78 9.50
CA ALA A 44 3.56 -18.76 10.00
C ALA A 44 4.16 -19.58 11.16
N GLU A 45 5.40 -20.04 11.02
CA GLU A 45 6.13 -20.78 12.07
C GLU A 45 6.33 -19.93 13.33
N GLU A 46 6.67 -18.65 13.18
CA GLU A 46 6.78 -17.71 14.30
C GLU A 46 5.45 -17.55 15.05
N ILE A 47 4.34 -17.38 14.31
CA ILE A 47 3.01 -17.29 14.92
C ILE A 47 2.63 -18.59 15.62
N ILE A 48 2.95 -19.76 15.05
CA ILE A 48 2.71 -21.07 15.69
C ILE A 48 3.50 -21.20 16.99
N ALA A 49 4.76 -20.76 17.02
CA ALA A 49 5.59 -20.81 18.21
C ALA A 49 5.00 -19.99 19.38
N GLU A 50 4.33 -18.88 19.07
CA GLU A 50 3.74 -17.97 20.07
C GLU A 50 2.28 -18.29 20.43
N GLN A 51 1.49 -18.70 19.44
CA GLN A 51 0.03 -18.81 19.53
C GLN A 51 -0.49 -20.26 19.45
N GLY A 52 0.39 -21.21 19.15
CA GLY A 52 0.03 -22.61 18.94
C GLY A 52 -0.85 -22.80 17.70
N ASP A 53 -1.77 -23.74 17.78
CA ASP A 53 -2.72 -24.11 16.71
C ASP A 53 -4.09 -23.42 16.85
N ARG A 54 -4.26 -22.48 17.79
CA ARG A 54 -5.57 -21.94 18.20
C ARG A 54 -6.45 -21.42 17.06
N PHE A 55 -5.85 -20.88 16.01
CA PHE A 55 -6.59 -20.33 14.87
C PHE A 55 -7.28 -21.41 14.02
N LEU A 56 -6.88 -22.68 14.11
CA LEU A 56 -7.57 -23.80 13.43
C LEU A 56 -8.95 -24.09 14.02
N SER A 57 -9.19 -23.69 15.27
CA SER A 57 -10.45 -23.93 15.98
C SER A 57 -11.44 -22.76 15.86
N LEU A 58 -11.02 -21.64 15.25
CA LEU A 58 -11.87 -20.47 15.08
C LEU A 58 -12.71 -20.58 13.79
N PRO A 59 -13.84 -19.87 13.70
CA PRO A 59 -14.52 -19.64 12.43
C PRO A 59 -13.52 -19.07 11.40
N PRO A 60 -13.57 -19.49 10.11
CA PRO A 60 -12.58 -19.11 9.12
C PRO A 60 -12.34 -17.59 8.99
N GLU A 61 -13.40 -16.78 9.02
CA GLU A 61 -13.28 -15.31 8.93
C GLU A 61 -12.56 -14.70 10.14
N GLU A 62 -12.86 -15.20 11.34
CA GLU A 62 -12.19 -14.76 12.58
C GLU A 62 -10.72 -15.20 12.60
N ALA A 63 -10.44 -16.43 12.17
CA ALA A 63 -9.09 -16.95 12.04
C ALA A 63 -8.25 -16.08 11.09
N LEU A 64 -8.76 -15.85 9.87
CA LEU A 64 -8.12 -15.03 8.85
C LEU A 64 -7.82 -13.62 9.35
N SER A 65 -8.80 -12.97 9.98
CA SER A 65 -8.65 -11.60 10.48
C SER A 65 -7.63 -11.51 11.61
N GLN A 66 -7.74 -12.36 12.64
CA GLN A 66 -6.83 -12.29 13.80
C GLN A 66 -5.41 -12.70 13.44
N LEU A 67 -5.23 -13.81 12.73
CA LEU A 67 -3.92 -14.29 12.31
C LEU A 67 -3.27 -13.34 11.31
N GLY A 68 -4.07 -12.83 10.37
CA GLY A 68 -3.65 -11.81 9.41
C GLY A 68 -3.13 -10.55 10.08
N HIS A 69 -3.85 -10.02 11.07
CA HIS A 69 -3.44 -8.83 11.81
C HIS A 69 -2.12 -9.04 12.57
N ILE A 70 -1.96 -10.18 13.26
CA ILE A 70 -0.69 -10.54 13.93
C ILE A 70 0.45 -10.60 12.92
N GLY A 71 0.21 -11.25 11.77
CA GLY A 71 1.19 -11.34 10.70
C GLY A 71 1.60 -9.98 10.14
N LEU A 72 0.64 -9.07 9.95
CA LEU A 72 0.90 -7.72 9.47
C LEU A 72 1.76 -6.92 10.46
N VAL A 73 1.45 -6.99 11.76
CA VAL A 73 2.23 -6.32 12.81
C VAL A 73 3.68 -6.81 12.79
N LYS A 74 3.89 -8.13 12.79
CA LYS A 74 5.22 -8.74 12.72
C LYS A 74 5.97 -8.37 11.45
N LEU A 75 5.29 -8.36 10.29
CA LEU A 75 5.91 -7.96 9.03
C LEU A 75 6.36 -6.49 9.05
N ILE A 76 5.55 -5.59 9.62
CA ILE A 76 5.92 -4.17 9.80
C ILE A 76 7.13 -4.04 10.74
N GLU A 77 7.17 -4.81 11.83
CA GLU A 77 8.33 -4.84 12.75
C GLU A 77 9.61 -5.35 12.05
N LEU A 78 9.49 -6.37 11.21
CA LEU A 78 10.60 -6.87 10.39
C LEU A 78 11.12 -5.77 9.46
N ILE A 79 10.22 -5.08 8.73
CA ILE A 79 10.58 -3.97 7.82
C ILE A 79 11.25 -2.84 8.61
N LYS A 80 10.72 -2.47 9.79
CA LYS A 80 11.34 -1.47 10.69
C LYS A 80 12.77 -1.84 11.04
N SER A 81 12.98 -3.08 11.50
CA SER A 81 14.30 -3.58 11.89
C SER A 81 15.29 -3.56 10.73
N ASP A 82 14.86 -3.95 9.53
CA ASP A 82 15.72 -3.91 8.34
C ASP A 82 16.11 -2.49 7.95
N LEU A 83 15.19 -1.53 8.05
CA LEU A 83 15.47 -0.12 7.79
C LEU A 83 16.41 0.49 8.84
N GLU A 84 16.24 0.17 10.12
CA GLU A 84 17.11 0.63 11.19
C GLU A 84 18.56 0.18 11.00
N ARG A 85 18.78 -1.04 10.50
CA ARG A 85 20.12 -1.54 10.15
C ARG A 85 20.78 -0.74 9.02
N LEU A 86 19.99 -0.09 8.17
CA LEU A 86 20.45 0.83 7.13
C LEU A 86 20.56 2.28 7.63
N GLY A 87 20.30 2.54 8.91
CA GLY A 87 20.27 3.89 9.48
C GLY A 87 19.05 4.72 9.07
N VAL A 88 17.96 4.06 8.66
CA VAL A 88 16.71 4.71 8.25
C VAL A 88 15.65 4.53 9.34
N SER A 89 15.13 5.63 9.86
CA SER A 89 14.03 5.65 10.83
C SER A 89 12.88 6.53 10.34
N PHE A 90 11.65 6.20 10.74
CA PHE A 90 10.44 6.97 10.42
C PHE A 90 9.76 7.45 11.69
N ASP A 91 9.39 8.74 11.74
CA ASP A 91 8.61 9.29 12.85
C ASP A 91 7.18 8.75 12.88
N VAL A 92 6.61 8.46 11.69
CA VAL A 92 5.21 8.03 11.54
C VAL A 92 5.09 6.88 10.55
N TRP A 93 4.59 5.75 11.05
CA TRP A 93 4.10 4.61 10.26
C TRP A 93 2.61 4.77 10.01
N PHE A 94 2.26 5.52 8.97
CA PHE A 94 0.88 5.90 8.67
C PHE A 94 0.09 4.75 8.02
N SER A 95 -1.07 4.39 8.58
CA SER A 95 -2.01 3.37 8.07
C SER A 95 -2.92 3.94 6.96
N GLU A 96 -3.09 3.22 5.86
CA GLU A 96 -4.04 3.55 4.81
C GLU A 96 -5.48 3.43 5.30
N GLN A 97 -5.80 2.36 6.03
CA GLN A 97 -7.14 2.14 6.60
C GLN A 97 -7.60 3.35 7.42
N SER A 98 -6.67 3.98 8.14
CA SER A 98 -6.94 5.16 8.95
C SER A 98 -7.45 6.38 8.16
N LEU A 99 -7.23 6.46 6.84
CA LEU A 99 -7.78 7.52 5.97
C LEU A 99 -9.29 7.41 5.81
N PHE A 100 -9.81 6.19 5.84
CA PHE A 100 -11.22 5.90 5.71
C PHE A 100 -11.89 5.99 7.08
N ASP A 101 -11.32 5.33 8.09
CA ASP A 101 -11.89 5.26 9.44
C ASP A 101 -12.04 6.65 10.09
N ASN A 102 -11.08 7.54 9.86
CA ASN A 102 -11.11 8.90 10.43
C ASN A 102 -11.75 9.94 9.49
N GLY A 103 -12.31 9.51 8.35
CA GLY A 103 -13.08 10.34 7.42
C GLY A 103 -12.27 11.32 6.57
N GLN A 104 -10.93 11.19 6.50
CA GLN A 104 -10.12 12.05 5.62
C GLN A 104 -10.46 11.84 4.16
N TYR A 105 -10.74 10.60 3.75
CA TYR A 105 -11.18 10.27 2.40
C TYR A 105 -12.42 11.08 2.01
N ASP A 106 -13.47 11.02 2.82
CA ASP A 106 -14.73 11.71 2.53
C ASP A 106 -14.57 13.24 2.51
N ARG A 107 -13.74 13.78 3.41
CA ARG A 107 -13.45 15.23 3.45
C ARG A 107 -12.69 15.68 2.21
N ALA A 108 -11.65 14.94 1.80
CA ALA A 108 -10.89 15.25 0.60
C ALA A 108 -11.78 15.22 -0.65
N MET A 109 -12.61 14.17 -0.78
CA MET A 109 -13.54 14.03 -1.90
C MET A 109 -14.60 15.13 -1.91
N SER A 110 -15.10 15.54 -0.74
CA SER A 110 -16.07 16.63 -0.61
C SER A 110 -15.49 17.97 -1.04
N LEU A 111 -14.26 18.31 -0.61
CA LEU A 111 -13.59 19.54 -1.02
C LEU A 111 -13.37 19.60 -2.53
N LEU A 112 -12.92 18.49 -3.14
CA LEU A 112 -12.75 18.43 -4.59
C LEU A 112 -14.10 18.56 -5.33
N ARG A 113 -15.17 17.99 -4.77
CA ARG A 113 -16.52 18.11 -5.34
C ARG A 113 -17.06 19.54 -5.26
N GLU A 114 -16.90 20.19 -4.11
CA GLU A 114 -17.28 21.61 -3.91
C GLU A 114 -16.48 22.54 -4.83
N GLY A 115 -15.22 22.22 -5.11
CA GLY A 115 -14.39 22.92 -6.10
C GLY A 115 -14.75 22.64 -7.55
N GLY A 116 -15.71 21.75 -7.84
CA GLY A 116 -16.10 21.38 -9.20
C GLY A 116 -15.11 20.45 -9.91
N TYR A 117 -14.20 19.81 -9.17
CA TYR A 117 -13.16 18.92 -9.71
C TYR A 117 -13.55 17.44 -9.67
N ILE A 118 -14.78 17.11 -9.26
CA ILE A 118 -15.32 15.75 -9.28
C ILE A 118 -16.51 15.70 -10.22
N GLY A 119 -16.54 14.70 -11.10
CA GLY A 119 -17.64 14.44 -12.01
C GLY A 119 -17.97 12.96 -12.14
N GLU A 120 -19.19 12.64 -12.58
CA GLU A 120 -19.64 11.27 -12.82
C GLU A 120 -19.72 10.99 -14.33
N LYS A 121 -19.11 9.88 -14.77
CA LYS A 121 -19.12 9.40 -16.15
C LYS A 121 -19.00 7.88 -16.15
N GLU A 122 -19.79 7.21 -16.98
CA GLU A 122 -19.73 5.73 -17.15
C GLU A 122 -19.89 4.97 -15.82
N ASP A 123 -20.87 5.40 -15.00
CA ASP A 123 -21.15 4.87 -13.65
C ASP A 123 -19.96 4.95 -12.66
N ALA A 124 -18.90 5.67 -13.02
CA ALA A 124 -17.72 5.89 -12.20
C ALA A 124 -17.57 7.37 -11.79
N THR A 125 -16.84 7.61 -10.70
CA THR A 125 -16.49 8.97 -10.25
C THR A 125 -15.08 9.31 -10.71
N TRP A 126 -14.92 10.50 -11.28
CA TRP A 126 -13.70 10.99 -11.91
C TRP A 126 -13.23 12.28 -11.27
N PHE A 127 -11.92 12.40 -11.08
CA PHE A 127 -11.24 13.67 -10.90
C PHE A 127 -11.09 14.35 -12.26
N VAL A 128 -11.73 15.50 -12.42
CA VAL A 128 -11.79 16.28 -13.67
C VAL A 128 -10.53 17.12 -13.83
N SER A 129 -9.40 16.44 -13.95
CA SER A 129 -8.08 17.07 -14.08
C SER A 129 -7.87 17.81 -15.41
N THR A 130 -8.67 17.53 -16.43
CA THR A 130 -8.63 18.27 -17.70
C THR A 130 -8.96 19.76 -17.53
N ALA A 131 -9.82 20.11 -16.56
CA ALA A 131 -10.10 21.50 -16.20
C ALA A 131 -8.87 22.23 -15.60
N LEU A 132 -7.85 21.47 -15.19
CA LEU A 132 -6.60 21.95 -14.59
C LEU A 132 -5.41 21.85 -15.55
N GLY A 133 -5.65 21.53 -16.82
CA GLY A 133 -4.61 21.45 -17.86
C GLY A 133 -3.93 20.09 -18.01
N GLU A 134 -4.44 19.03 -17.37
CA GLU A 134 -3.97 17.66 -17.60
C GLU A 134 -4.56 17.04 -18.88
N ASP A 135 -3.85 16.08 -19.46
CA ASP A 135 -4.25 15.43 -20.72
C ASP A 135 -5.55 14.61 -20.63
N LYS A 136 -5.88 14.11 -19.43
CA LYS A 136 -7.05 13.26 -19.20
C LYS A 136 -7.56 13.36 -17.77
N ASP A 137 -8.85 13.02 -17.60
CA ASP A 137 -9.47 12.81 -16.30
C ASP A 137 -9.01 11.45 -15.71
N ASN A 138 -9.06 11.33 -14.38
CA ASN A 138 -8.63 10.14 -13.68
C ASN A 138 -9.77 9.57 -12.82
N VAL A 139 -10.04 8.27 -12.95
CA VAL A 139 -11.01 7.57 -12.09
C VAL A 139 -10.54 7.63 -10.65
N VAL A 140 -11.42 8.04 -9.75
CA VAL A 140 -11.21 8.03 -8.29
C VAL A 140 -12.07 6.97 -7.61
N VAL A 141 -13.29 6.74 -8.09
CA VAL A 141 -14.16 5.63 -7.67
C VAL A 141 -14.59 4.84 -8.90
N ARG A 142 -14.40 3.52 -8.86
CA ARG A 142 -14.78 2.61 -9.96
C ARG A 142 -16.30 2.47 -10.04
N SER A 143 -16.77 1.86 -11.13
CA SER A 143 -18.20 1.58 -11.34
C SER A 143 -18.81 0.61 -10.33
N ASP A 144 -17.98 -0.20 -9.66
CA ASP A 144 -18.40 -1.07 -8.55
C ASP A 144 -18.47 -0.34 -7.19
N GLY A 145 -18.21 0.97 -7.17
CA GLY A 145 -18.20 1.80 -5.96
C GLY A 145 -16.90 1.75 -5.17
N SER A 146 -15.92 0.93 -5.57
CA SER A 146 -14.64 0.82 -4.85
C SER A 146 -13.72 2.02 -5.13
N PRO A 147 -13.04 2.55 -4.09
CA PRO A 147 -12.03 3.59 -4.29
C PRO A 147 -10.81 3.04 -5.04
N THR A 148 -10.20 3.90 -5.86
CA THR A 148 -8.92 3.60 -6.51
C THR A 148 -7.75 3.97 -5.59
N TYR A 149 -6.55 3.43 -5.86
CA TYR A 149 -5.32 3.87 -5.18
C TYR A 149 -5.08 5.37 -5.35
N PHE A 150 -5.50 5.95 -6.47
CA PHE A 150 -5.41 7.38 -6.70
C PHE A 150 -6.31 8.18 -5.74
N ALA A 151 -7.45 7.62 -5.32
CA ALA A 151 -8.30 8.26 -4.32
C ALA A 151 -7.70 8.19 -2.91
N SER A 152 -7.04 7.08 -2.55
CA SER A 152 -6.21 7.02 -1.33
C SER A 152 -5.07 8.03 -1.35
N ASP A 153 -4.37 8.17 -2.50
CA ASP A 153 -3.32 9.18 -2.67
C ASP A 153 -3.85 10.60 -2.45
N ILE A 154 -5.02 10.93 -2.99
CA ILE A 154 -5.70 12.22 -2.77
C ILE A 154 -5.96 12.43 -1.28
N ALA A 155 -6.59 11.46 -0.61
CA ALA A 155 -6.91 11.54 0.81
C ALA A 155 -5.67 11.73 1.68
N TYR A 156 -4.57 11.05 1.34
CA TYR A 156 -3.33 11.17 2.10
C TYR A 156 -2.63 12.52 1.87
N HIS A 157 -2.69 13.08 0.66
CA HIS A 157 -2.15 14.42 0.42
C HIS A 157 -3.01 15.51 1.07
N TYR A 158 -4.34 15.34 1.13
CA TYR A 158 -5.22 16.14 1.97
C TYR A 158 -4.76 16.10 3.45
N ASN A 159 -4.55 14.90 4.01
CA ASN A 159 -4.07 14.75 5.38
C ASN A 159 -2.73 15.47 5.61
N LYS A 160 -1.75 15.30 4.72
CA LYS A 160 -0.44 15.95 4.86
C LYS A 160 -0.54 17.48 4.83
N PHE A 161 -1.29 18.04 3.89
CA PHE A 161 -1.28 19.49 3.66
C PHE A 161 -2.30 20.26 4.49
N LEU A 162 -3.53 19.74 4.66
CA LEU A 162 -4.63 20.48 5.29
C LEU A 162 -4.91 20.07 6.73
N GLU A 163 -4.62 18.82 7.10
CA GLU A 163 -4.80 18.36 8.48
C GLU A 163 -3.50 18.52 9.30
N ARG A 164 -2.38 18.05 8.76
CA ARG A 164 -1.05 18.14 9.40
C ARG A 164 -0.33 19.46 9.10
N ASN A 165 -0.85 20.26 8.17
CA ASN A 165 -0.36 21.61 7.85
C ASN A 165 1.12 21.68 7.44
N PHE A 166 1.63 20.68 6.72
CA PHE A 166 3.02 20.72 6.26
C PHE A 166 3.25 21.80 5.21
N ASP A 167 4.22 22.69 5.44
CA ASP A 167 4.65 23.70 4.46
C ASP A 167 5.15 23.08 3.15
N LYS A 168 5.77 21.90 3.24
CA LYS A 168 6.34 21.20 2.10
C LYS A 168 6.18 19.68 2.26
N VAL A 169 5.81 19.01 1.18
CA VAL A 169 5.73 17.54 1.11
C VAL A 169 6.70 17.07 0.04
N ILE A 170 7.61 16.18 0.41
CA ILE A 170 8.56 15.56 -0.49
C ILE A 170 8.21 14.07 -0.57
N ASN A 171 7.91 13.58 -1.77
CA ASN A 171 7.70 12.16 -2.04
C ASN A 171 8.93 11.58 -2.76
N ILE A 172 9.31 10.35 -2.42
CA ILE A 172 10.33 9.58 -3.14
C ILE A 172 9.62 8.43 -3.85
N TRP A 173 9.62 8.44 -5.18
CA TRP A 173 8.89 7.47 -6.00
C TRP A 173 9.84 6.72 -6.95
N GLY A 174 9.40 5.54 -7.40
CA GLY A 174 10.07 4.83 -8.49
C GLY A 174 9.85 5.52 -9.86
N ALA A 175 10.79 5.33 -10.79
CA ALA A 175 10.72 5.89 -12.14
C ALA A 175 9.48 5.47 -12.94
N ASP A 176 8.91 4.30 -12.62
CA ASP A 176 7.65 3.80 -13.17
C ASP A 176 6.43 4.66 -12.80
N HIS A 177 6.54 5.52 -11.78
CA HIS A 177 5.47 6.42 -11.33
C HIS A 177 5.64 7.87 -11.84
N GLN A 178 6.63 8.16 -12.69
CA GLN A 178 6.89 9.52 -13.18
C GLN A 178 5.66 10.15 -13.87
N GLY A 179 4.88 9.35 -14.59
CA GLY A 179 3.64 9.80 -15.26
C GLY A 179 2.51 10.20 -14.29
N HIS A 180 2.66 9.95 -12.99
CA HIS A 180 1.67 10.29 -11.97
C HIS A 180 1.94 11.63 -11.27
N ILE A 181 3.09 12.26 -11.53
CA ILE A 181 3.48 13.51 -10.87
C ILE A 181 2.51 14.64 -11.23
N SER A 182 2.20 14.81 -12.52
CA SER A 182 1.37 15.91 -13.01
C SER A 182 -0.04 15.86 -12.39
N ARG A 183 -0.70 14.69 -12.45
CA ARG A 183 -2.02 14.50 -11.83
C ARG A 183 -2.03 14.77 -10.32
N MET A 184 -0.97 14.40 -9.59
CA MET A 184 -0.90 14.69 -8.15
C MET A 184 -0.66 16.16 -7.86
N LYS A 185 0.11 16.86 -8.70
CA LYS A 185 0.23 18.32 -8.63
C LYS A 185 -1.10 19.02 -8.93
N ALA A 186 -1.87 18.51 -9.88
CA ALA A 186 -3.23 19.00 -10.16
C ALA A 186 -4.17 18.81 -8.95
N VAL A 187 -4.11 17.66 -8.27
CA VAL A 187 -4.84 17.44 -7.00
C VAL A 187 -4.45 18.46 -5.94
N VAL A 188 -3.15 18.70 -5.74
CA VAL A 188 -2.65 19.69 -4.77
C VAL A 188 -3.17 21.09 -5.10
N ALA A 189 -3.15 21.47 -6.38
CA ALA A 189 -3.75 22.73 -6.86
C ALA A 189 -5.25 22.81 -6.54
N ALA A 190 -6.00 21.74 -6.83
CA ALA A 190 -7.44 21.65 -6.61
C ALA A 190 -7.83 21.74 -5.13
N LEU A 191 -6.94 21.32 -4.23
CA LEU A 191 -7.08 21.49 -2.77
C LEU A 191 -6.69 22.90 -2.29
N GLY A 192 -6.42 23.84 -3.19
CA GLY A 192 -6.07 25.22 -2.87
C GLY A 192 -4.61 25.41 -2.43
N ILE A 193 -3.74 24.46 -2.71
CA ILE A 193 -2.33 24.47 -2.28
C ILE A 193 -1.45 24.73 -3.50
N ALA A 194 -0.42 25.56 -3.34
CA ALA A 194 0.58 25.78 -4.38
C ALA A 194 1.25 24.46 -4.80
N PRO A 195 1.17 24.02 -6.07
CA PRO A 195 1.70 22.73 -6.52
C PRO A 195 3.21 22.53 -6.29
N GLU A 196 3.96 23.63 -6.17
CA GLU A 196 5.39 23.65 -5.86
C GLU A 196 5.70 23.17 -4.45
N ARG A 197 4.72 23.18 -3.54
CA ARG A 197 4.86 22.62 -2.19
C ARG A 197 4.90 21.09 -2.21
N LEU A 198 4.51 20.45 -3.31
CA LEU A 198 4.72 19.03 -3.56
C LEU A 198 5.96 18.83 -4.45
N GLU A 199 7.03 18.32 -3.86
CA GLU A 199 8.21 17.86 -4.58
C GLU A 199 8.22 16.34 -4.70
N VAL A 200 8.62 15.85 -5.88
CA VAL A 200 8.76 14.42 -6.13
C VAL A 200 10.18 14.14 -6.59
N ILE A 201 10.88 13.30 -5.83
CA ILE A 201 12.20 12.77 -6.17
C ILE A 201 11.98 11.40 -6.83
N ILE A 202 12.53 11.22 -8.02
CA ILE A 202 12.43 9.96 -8.77
C ILE A 202 13.69 9.12 -8.57
N SER A 203 13.51 7.95 -7.98
CA SER A 203 14.53 6.91 -7.87
C SER A 203 14.45 5.96 -9.06
N GLN A 204 15.59 5.75 -9.71
CA GLN A 204 15.71 4.80 -10.82
C GLN A 204 15.80 3.36 -10.32
N MET A 205 15.45 2.40 -11.18
CA MET A 205 15.60 0.98 -10.86
C MET A 205 17.09 0.61 -10.76
N VAL A 206 17.43 -0.18 -9.74
CA VAL A 206 18.78 -0.71 -9.54
C VAL A 206 18.91 -2.09 -10.19
N THR A 207 20.07 -2.37 -10.76
CA THR A 207 20.42 -3.69 -11.29
C THR A 207 21.41 -4.37 -10.35
N LEU A 208 21.04 -5.51 -9.78
CA LEU A 208 21.91 -6.29 -8.91
C LEU A 208 22.82 -7.20 -9.73
N ARG A 209 24.11 -7.23 -9.37
CA ARG A 209 25.13 -8.11 -9.95
C ARG A 209 25.84 -8.88 -8.85
N ARG A 210 26.15 -10.14 -9.12
CA ARG A 210 27.03 -10.97 -8.27
C ARG A 210 28.24 -11.37 -9.12
N GLY A 211 29.36 -10.68 -8.92
CA GLY A 211 30.47 -10.74 -9.87
C GLY A 211 30.04 -10.18 -11.24
N ASP A 212 30.26 -10.95 -12.30
CA ASP A 212 29.87 -10.58 -13.66
C ASP A 212 28.43 -10.99 -14.04
N GLU A 213 27.75 -11.75 -13.18
CA GLU A 213 26.40 -12.26 -13.46
C GLU A 213 25.30 -11.32 -12.96
N LEU A 214 24.30 -11.11 -13.82
CA LEU A 214 23.07 -10.39 -13.48
C LEU A 214 22.19 -11.27 -12.61
N VAL A 215 21.81 -10.79 -11.44
CA VAL A 215 20.91 -11.54 -10.57
C VAL A 215 19.46 -11.25 -10.98
N ARG A 216 18.73 -12.29 -11.40
CA ARG A 216 17.33 -12.16 -11.79
C ARG A 216 16.44 -12.20 -10.55
N ILE A 217 15.74 -11.10 -10.28
CA ILE A 217 14.69 -11.03 -9.25
C ILE A 217 13.40 -11.59 -9.86
N SER A 218 12.84 -12.65 -9.29
CA SER A 218 11.60 -13.28 -9.76
C SER A 218 10.50 -13.14 -8.71
N LYS A 219 9.60 -12.17 -8.90
CA LYS A 219 8.41 -12.02 -8.03
C LYS A 219 7.49 -13.25 -8.04
N ARG A 220 7.56 -14.11 -9.07
CA ARG A 220 6.64 -15.24 -9.28
C ARG A 220 7.09 -16.56 -8.64
N SER A 221 8.39 -16.78 -8.48
CA SER A 221 8.91 -18.00 -7.82
C SER A 221 9.02 -17.86 -6.29
N GLY A 222 8.79 -16.65 -5.76
CA GLY A 222 9.05 -16.35 -4.35
C GLY A 222 10.50 -15.97 -4.05
N ASP A 223 11.40 -16.09 -5.03
CA ASP A 223 12.81 -15.70 -4.93
C ASP A 223 12.96 -14.18 -5.09
N ILE A 224 12.79 -13.48 -3.97
CA ILE A 224 13.14 -12.06 -3.84
C ILE A 224 14.50 -11.96 -3.16
N ILE A 225 15.33 -11.02 -3.60
CA ILE A 225 16.50 -10.61 -2.82
C ILE A 225 16.01 -9.58 -1.84
N THR A 226 16.17 -9.88 -0.56
CA THR A 226 15.83 -8.98 0.53
C THR A 226 16.96 -7.98 0.75
N LEU A 227 16.65 -6.79 1.27
CA LEU A 227 17.67 -5.82 1.68
C LEU A 227 18.63 -6.40 2.74
N ARG A 228 18.15 -7.34 3.54
CA ARG A 228 18.92 -8.04 4.57
C ARG A 228 20.04 -8.94 4.01
N GLU A 229 19.89 -9.42 2.79
CA GLU A 229 20.84 -10.33 2.12
C GLU A 229 21.95 -9.60 1.34
N VAL A 230 21.85 -8.27 1.19
CA VAL A 230 22.81 -7.41 0.48
C VAL A 230 23.68 -6.67 1.49
#